data_AF-A0A815WLZ2-F1
#
_entry.id   AF-A0A815WLZ2-F1
#
_cell.length_a   1.000
_cell.length_b   1.000
_cell.length_c   1.000
_cell.angle_alpha   90.00
_cell.angle_beta   90.00
_cell.angle_gamma   90.00
#
_symmetry.space_group_name_H-M   'P 1'
#
loop_
_entity.id
_entity.type
_entity.pdbx_description
1 polymer ?
#
loop_
_entity_poly.entity_id
_entity_poly.type
_entity_poly.pdbx_seq_one_letter_code
_entity_poly.pdbx_strand_id
1 'polypeptide(L)'
;MLLSEENQLMKPEHRNTIYQDMTKPITHYWINTSHNTYLCANQVVGDCTGESYVQALKRGCRSVELDLHDGADGHPVVRHAFTFIKDADLREILNQIKQFAFCESPYPLFLNLENHCSIMQQKIVAIFLIDIFG
;
A
#
# COMPACT_ATOMS: atom_id res chain seq x y z
N MET A 1 -33.55 -15.42 18.20
CA MET A 1 -33.22 -14.51 19.31
C MET A 1 -31.72 -14.56 19.66
N LEU A 2 -31.05 -15.72 19.71
CA LEU A 2 -29.59 -15.76 19.94
C LEU A 2 -28.71 -15.47 18.72
N LEU A 3 -29.27 -15.59 17.50
CA LEU A 3 -28.55 -15.34 16.23
C LEU A 3 -28.89 -13.98 15.60
N SER A 4 -29.63 -13.11 16.28
CA SER A 4 -29.96 -11.78 15.75
C SER A 4 -28.80 -10.81 15.90
N GLU A 5 -28.84 -9.69 15.16
CA GLU A 5 -27.83 -8.66 15.26
C GLU A 5 -27.73 -8.05 16.67
N GLU A 6 -28.84 -8.05 17.43
CA GLU A 6 -28.85 -7.54 18.81
C GLU A 6 -28.08 -8.43 19.80
N ASN A 7 -27.74 -9.66 19.42
CA ASN A 7 -26.95 -10.59 20.25
C ASN A 7 -25.53 -10.80 19.68
N GLN A 8 -25.00 -9.81 18.96
CA GLN A 8 -23.61 -9.85 18.50
C GLN A 8 -22.64 -9.65 19.68
N LEU A 9 -21.53 -10.40 19.67
CA LEU A 9 -20.45 -10.24 20.65
C LEU A 9 -19.76 -8.86 20.52
N MET A 10 -19.72 -8.31 19.31
CA MET A 10 -19.11 -7.02 19.02
C MET A 10 -20.04 -5.89 19.45
N LYS A 11 -19.50 -4.96 20.23
CA LYS A 11 -20.21 -3.73 20.60
C LYS A 11 -20.56 -2.92 19.34
N PRO A 12 -21.84 -2.62 19.08
CA PRO A 12 -22.27 -1.90 17.87
C PRO A 12 -21.53 -0.57 17.68
N GLU A 13 -21.22 0.12 18.77
CA GLU A 13 -20.52 1.41 18.76
C GLU A 13 -19.13 1.30 18.15
N HIS A 14 -18.45 0.16 18.34
CA HIS A 14 -17.08 -0.05 17.87
C HIS A 14 -17.00 -0.49 16.40
N ARG A 15 -18.14 -0.77 15.75
CA ARG A 15 -18.16 -1.41 14.42
C ARG A 15 -17.72 -0.47 13.30
N ASN A 16 -18.16 0.79 13.37
CA ASN A 16 -17.94 1.79 12.31
C ASN A 16 -17.43 3.14 12.86
N THR A 17 -16.93 3.16 14.11
CA THR A 17 -16.37 4.38 14.70
C THR A 17 -15.00 4.11 15.30
N ILE A 18 -14.14 5.13 15.24
CA ILE A 18 -12.84 5.11 15.90
C ILE A 18 -13.07 5.41 17.37
N TYR A 19 -12.80 4.41 18.23
CA TYR A 19 -12.98 4.51 19.68
C TYR A 19 -11.65 4.59 20.43
N GLN A 20 -10.53 4.43 19.73
CA GLN A 20 -9.18 4.61 20.27
C GLN A 20 -8.82 6.10 20.35
N ASP A 21 -8.05 6.48 21.36
CA ASP A 21 -7.40 7.80 21.42
C ASP A 21 -6.36 7.87 20.30
N MET A 22 -6.60 8.67 19.26
CA MET A 22 -5.72 8.85 18.10
C MET A 22 -4.73 10.03 18.23
N THR A 23 -4.52 10.52 19.46
CA THR A 23 -3.61 11.64 19.76
C THR A 23 -2.27 11.22 20.36
N LYS A 24 -2.07 9.92 20.60
CA LYS A 24 -0.79 9.39 21.12
C LYS A 24 0.29 9.40 20.03
N PRO A 25 1.58 9.28 20.40
CA PRO A 25 2.64 9.07 19.42
C PRO A 25 2.41 7.82 18.56
N ILE A 26 2.87 7.85 17.31
CA ILE A 26 2.65 6.76 16.33
C ILE A 26 3.12 5.38 16.83
N THR A 27 4.15 5.35 17.68
CA THR A 27 4.72 4.14 18.27
C THR A 27 3.81 3.41 19.26
N HIS A 28 2.64 3.99 19.58
CA HIS A 28 1.64 3.38 20.47
C HIS A 28 0.58 2.56 19.74
N TYR A 29 0.60 2.53 18.40
CA TYR A 29 -0.42 1.87 17.59
C TYR A 29 0.17 0.69 16.84
N TRP A 30 -0.64 -0.36 16.69
CA TRP A 30 -0.41 -1.33 15.64
C TRP A 30 -0.84 -0.72 14.30
N ILE A 31 0.01 -0.87 13.29
CA ILE A 31 -0.23 -0.40 11.93
C ILE A 31 -0.51 -1.61 11.07
N ASN A 32 -1.65 -1.60 10.37
CA ASN A 32 -1.97 -2.65 9.41
C ASN A 32 -1.02 -2.53 8.21
N THR A 33 -0.13 -3.50 8.04
CA THR A 33 0.98 -3.46 7.09
C THR A 33 0.90 -4.61 6.10
N SER A 34 1.17 -4.31 4.83
CA SER A 34 1.29 -5.28 3.74
C SER A 34 2.75 -5.40 3.32
N HIS A 35 3.19 -6.63 3.08
CA HIS A 35 4.51 -6.97 2.56
C HIS A 35 4.39 -7.43 1.10
N ASN A 36 5.32 -7.02 0.25
CA ASN A 36 5.29 -7.21 -1.21
C ASN A 36 3.90 -6.91 -1.78
N THR A 37 3.36 -5.72 -1.45
CA THR A 37 1.96 -5.36 -1.70
C THR A 37 1.55 -5.51 -3.16
N TYR A 38 2.49 -5.39 -4.08
CA TYR A 38 2.26 -5.51 -5.51
C TYR A 38 1.95 -6.94 -5.98
N LEU A 39 2.19 -7.97 -5.16
CA LEU A 39 1.92 -9.38 -5.48
C LEU A 39 0.48 -9.79 -5.20
N CYS A 40 -0.18 -10.42 -6.17
CA CYS A 40 -1.55 -10.91 -6.00
C CYS A 40 -1.66 -12.21 -5.17
N ALA A 41 -0.63 -13.08 -5.18
CA ALA A 41 -0.71 -14.37 -4.48
C ALA A 41 0.66 -14.99 -4.18
N ASN A 42 1.41 -15.36 -5.22
CA ASN A 42 2.63 -16.17 -5.10
C ASN A 42 3.87 -15.29 -5.25
N GLN A 43 4.91 -15.61 -4.47
CA GLN A 43 6.21 -14.94 -4.45
C GLN A 43 7.10 -15.27 -5.65
N VAL A 44 6.77 -16.30 -6.46
CA VAL A 44 7.66 -16.80 -7.54
C VAL A 44 7.05 -16.65 -8.94
N VAL A 45 5.74 -16.79 -9.06
CA VAL A 45 5.02 -16.74 -10.35
C VAL A 45 3.68 -16.03 -10.17
N GLY A 46 3.40 -15.01 -10.98
CA GLY A 46 2.17 -14.25 -10.91
C GLY A 46 2.33 -12.88 -11.58
N ASP A 47 1.35 -12.01 -11.36
CA ASP A 47 1.36 -10.65 -11.87
C ASP A 47 1.63 -9.65 -10.74
N CYS A 48 2.45 -8.63 -11.04
CA CYS A 48 2.59 -7.42 -10.26
C CYS A 48 1.54 -6.43 -10.76
N THR A 49 0.64 -5.97 -9.90
CA THR A 49 -0.44 -5.07 -10.34
C THR A 49 -0.69 -3.94 -9.36
N GLY A 50 -1.11 -2.79 -9.88
CA GLY A 50 -1.62 -1.71 -9.04
C GLY A 50 -2.87 -2.09 -8.25
N GLU A 51 -3.71 -2.99 -8.79
CA GLU A 51 -4.96 -3.44 -8.13
C GLU A 51 -4.69 -4.07 -6.76
N SER A 52 -3.56 -4.76 -6.57
CA SER A 52 -3.16 -5.29 -5.27
C SER A 52 -3.04 -4.19 -4.20
N TYR A 53 -2.52 -3.02 -4.55
CA TYR A 53 -2.48 -1.84 -3.66
C TYR A 53 -3.89 -1.33 -3.38
N VAL A 54 -4.74 -1.23 -4.40
CA VAL A 54 -6.14 -0.82 -4.24
C VAL A 54 -6.86 -1.72 -3.23
N GLN A 55 -6.71 -3.03 -3.36
CA GLN A 55 -7.32 -4.01 -2.46
C GLN A 55 -6.76 -3.93 -1.03
N ALA A 56 -5.44 -3.73 -0.87
CA ALA A 56 -4.84 -3.52 0.44
C ALA A 56 -5.41 -2.27 1.13
N LEU A 57 -5.48 -1.15 0.40
CA LEU A 57 -5.98 0.13 0.93
C LEU A 57 -7.47 0.05 1.29
N LYS A 58 -8.31 -0.59 0.46
CA LYS A 58 -9.74 -0.84 0.75
C LYS A 58 -9.97 -1.74 1.96
N ARG A 59 -8.97 -2.55 2.36
CA ARG A 59 -9.01 -3.37 3.59
C ARG A 59 -8.42 -2.65 4.80
N GLY A 60 -8.18 -1.34 4.70
CA GLY A 60 -7.65 -0.52 5.80
C GLY A 60 -6.14 -0.68 6.02
N CYS A 61 -5.39 -1.24 5.07
CA CYS A 61 -3.93 -1.27 5.15
C CYS A 61 -3.37 0.16 5.16
N ARG A 62 -2.43 0.45 6.07
CA ARG A 62 -1.80 1.76 6.31
C ARG A 62 -0.29 1.77 6.09
N SER A 63 0.30 0.65 5.69
CA SER A 63 1.69 0.59 5.24
C SER A 63 1.80 -0.37 4.06
N VAL A 64 2.24 0.14 2.91
CA VAL A 64 2.39 -0.63 1.67
C VAL A 64 3.83 -0.60 1.19
N GLU A 65 4.25 -1.64 0.48
CA GLU A 65 5.63 -1.85 0.05
C GLU A 65 5.78 -1.73 -1.46
N LEU A 66 6.86 -1.08 -1.90
CA LEU A 66 7.25 -0.91 -3.30
C LEU A 66 8.72 -1.31 -3.50
N ASP A 67 8.94 -2.35 -4.30
CA ASP A 67 10.28 -2.81 -4.67
C ASP A 67 10.73 -2.12 -5.95
N LEU A 68 11.47 -1.02 -5.77
CA LEU A 68 11.85 -0.13 -6.84
C LEU A 68 13.08 -0.65 -7.57
N HIS A 69 12.95 -0.85 -8.88
CA HIS A 69 14.05 -1.24 -9.73
C HIS A 69 14.17 -0.33 -10.96
N ASP A 70 15.35 -0.32 -11.56
CA ASP A 70 15.55 0.32 -12.85
C ASP A 70 14.68 -0.37 -13.92
N GLY A 71 13.88 0.44 -14.61
CA GLY A 71 13.15 0.03 -15.81
C GLY A 71 13.78 0.58 -17.10
N ALA A 72 13.18 0.20 -18.22
CA ALA A 72 13.62 0.64 -19.55
C ALA A 72 13.42 2.15 -19.73
N ASP A 73 14.22 2.75 -20.61
CA ASP A 73 14.12 4.17 -21.00
C ASP A 73 14.15 5.18 -19.84
N GLY A 74 14.71 4.79 -18.69
CA GLY A 74 14.84 5.64 -17.50
C GLY A 74 13.58 5.75 -16.64
N HIS A 75 12.56 4.92 -16.90
CA HIS A 75 11.33 4.87 -16.12
C HIS A 75 11.42 3.80 -15.03
N PRO A 76 11.39 4.17 -13.73
CA PRO A 76 11.45 3.20 -12.64
C PRO A 76 10.21 2.29 -12.62
N VAL A 77 10.42 1.04 -12.20
CA VAL A 77 9.35 0.03 -12.12
C VAL A 77 9.30 -0.59 -10.73
N VAL A 78 8.15 -1.20 -10.41
CA VAL A 78 8.04 -2.13 -9.28
C VAL A 78 8.27 -3.56 -9.78
N ARG A 79 9.20 -4.28 -9.15
CA ARG A 79 9.65 -5.60 -9.58
C ARG A 79 9.99 -6.49 -8.39
N HIS A 80 9.58 -7.76 -8.45
CA HIS A 80 10.13 -8.80 -7.59
C HIS A 80 11.36 -9.44 -8.25
N ALA A 81 12.56 -9.08 -7.81
CA ALA A 81 13.79 -9.55 -8.45
C ALA A 81 13.90 -11.09 -8.46
N PHE A 82 14.61 -11.62 -9.47
CA PHE A 82 14.90 -13.06 -9.61
C PHE A 82 13.66 -13.98 -9.74
N THR A 83 12.53 -13.45 -10.23
CA THR A 83 11.30 -14.22 -10.48
C THR A 83 10.76 -14.04 -11.89
N PHE A 84 9.66 -14.74 -12.20
CA PHE A 84 8.97 -14.65 -13.50
C PHE A 84 7.80 -13.65 -13.49
N ILE A 85 7.76 -12.78 -12.48
CA ILE A 85 6.70 -11.80 -12.30
C ILE A 85 6.98 -10.60 -13.20
N LYS A 86 5.98 -10.18 -13.98
CA LYS A 86 6.12 -9.01 -14.85
C LYS A 86 6.21 -7.74 -14.02
N ASP A 87 7.03 -6.80 -14.46
CA ASP A 87 7.16 -5.50 -13.83
C ASP A 87 5.89 -4.66 -13.98
N ALA A 88 5.67 -3.74 -13.05
CA ALA A 88 4.64 -2.72 -13.14
C ALA A 88 5.24 -1.31 -13.16
N ASP A 89 4.63 -0.41 -13.92
CA ASP A 89 5.05 0.99 -13.99
C ASP A 89 4.85 1.68 -12.63
N LEU A 90 5.92 2.30 -12.12
CA LEU A 90 5.87 2.96 -10.82
C LEU A 90 4.87 4.13 -10.82
N ARG A 91 4.81 4.91 -11.90
CA ARG A 91 3.97 6.10 -11.97
C ARG A 91 2.49 5.72 -11.91
N GLU A 92 2.11 4.64 -12.59
CA GLU A 92 0.76 4.09 -12.54
C GLU A 92 0.40 3.64 -11.11
N ILE A 93 1.28 2.88 -10.45
CA ILE A 93 1.08 2.44 -9.06
C ILE A 93 0.89 3.62 -8.11
N LEU A 94 1.76 4.63 -8.19
CA LEU A 94 1.67 5.82 -7.34
C LEU A 94 0.36 6.60 -7.56
N ASN A 95 -0.14 6.69 -8.80
CA ASN A 95 -1.43 7.31 -9.09
C ASN A 95 -2.60 6.53 -8.47
N GLN A 96 -2.57 5.20 -8.51
CA GLN A 96 -3.59 4.39 -7.85
C GLN A 96 -3.52 4.54 -6.32
N ILE A 97 -2.32 4.53 -5.74
CA ILE A 97 -2.13 4.80 -4.31
C ILE A 97 -2.74 6.17 -3.96
N LYS A 98 -2.42 7.23 -4.73
CA LYS A 98 -2.99 8.58 -4.51
C LYS A 98 -4.51 8.56 -4.49
N GLN A 99 -5.12 7.86 -5.46
CA GLN A 99 -6.57 7.80 -5.60
C GLN A 99 -7.25 7.10 -4.42
N PHE A 100 -6.65 6.02 -3.89
CA PHE A 100 -7.31 5.15 -2.91
C PHE A 100 -6.78 5.28 -1.47
N ALA A 101 -5.66 6.00 -1.25
CA ALA A 101 -4.98 6.07 0.04
C ALA A 101 -5.92 6.45 1.18
N PHE A 102 -6.86 7.37 0.95
CA PHE A 102 -7.70 7.93 2.00
C PHE A 102 -9.20 7.62 1.82
N CYS A 103 -9.57 6.67 0.97
CA CYS A 103 -10.98 6.29 0.78
C CYS A 103 -11.57 5.60 2.02
N GLU A 104 -10.81 4.67 2.62
CA GLU A 104 -11.28 3.87 3.76
C GLU A 104 -10.85 4.45 5.11
N SER A 105 -9.75 5.22 5.13
CA SER A 105 -9.16 5.71 6.38
C SER A 105 -8.50 7.07 6.19
N PRO A 106 -8.78 8.06 7.04
CA PRO A 106 -8.16 9.38 6.98
C PRO A 106 -6.75 9.41 7.61
N TYR A 107 -6.30 8.31 8.21
CA TYR A 107 -5.01 8.24 8.90
C TYR A 107 -3.83 8.08 7.93
N PRO A 108 -2.60 8.46 8.35
CA PRO A 108 -1.42 8.44 7.49
C PRO A 108 -1.18 7.09 6.83
N LEU A 109 -0.68 7.13 5.60
CA LEU A 109 -0.20 5.98 4.84
C LEU A 109 1.32 6.01 4.80
N PHE A 110 1.96 4.88 5.13
CA PHE A 110 3.40 4.69 5.02
C PHE A 110 3.73 3.96 3.71
N LEU A 111 4.73 4.47 2.98
CA LEU A 111 5.31 3.81 1.82
C LEU A 111 6.66 3.23 2.21
N ASN A 112 6.78 1.91 2.24
CA ASN A 112 8.04 1.21 2.42
C ASN A 112 8.72 1.06 1.06
N LEU A 113 9.82 1.76 0.83
CA LEU A 113 10.53 1.77 -0.46
C LEU A 113 11.76 0.85 -0.38
N GLU A 114 11.68 -0.33 -0.98
CA GLU A 114 12.85 -1.18 -1.17
C GLU A 114 13.58 -0.76 -2.44
N ASN A 115 14.64 0.03 -2.28
CA ASN A 115 15.24 0.77 -3.39
C ASN A 115 16.46 0.08 -3.99
N HIS A 116 16.29 -0.46 -5.19
CA HIS A 116 17.34 -1.04 -6.04
C HIS A 116 17.63 -0.21 -7.30
N CYS A 117 17.09 1.01 -7.39
CA CYS A 117 17.30 1.89 -8.53
C CYS A 117 18.72 2.47 -8.55
N SER A 118 19.24 2.74 -9.74
CA SER A 118 20.42 3.59 -9.92
C SER A 118 20.15 5.02 -9.47
N ILE A 119 21.21 5.78 -9.15
CA ILE A 119 21.08 7.18 -8.72
C ILE A 119 20.29 8.04 -9.72
N MET A 120 20.40 7.73 -11.03
CA MET A 120 19.64 8.46 -12.04
C MET A 120 18.15 8.20 -11.94
N GLN A 121 17.73 6.94 -11.75
CA GLN A 121 16.32 6.59 -11.60
C GLN A 121 15.77 6.94 -10.22
N GLN A 122 16.59 6.94 -9.16
CA GLN A 122 16.19 7.45 -7.83
C GLN A 122 15.75 8.92 -7.88
N LYS A 123 16.39 9.75 -8.72
CA LYS A 123 15.95 11.13 -8.96
C LYS A 123 14.57 11.17 -9.61
N ILE A 124 14.28 10.26 -10.55
CA ILE A 124 12.97 10.13 -11.19
C ILE A 124 11.91 9.67 -10.17
N VAL A 125 12.24 8.69 -9.32
CA VAL A 125 11.36 8.28 -8.20
C VAL A 125 11.00 9.47 -7.33
N ALA A 126 11.98 10.27 -6.91
CA ALA A 126 11.75 11.45 -6.08
C ALA A 126 10.84 12.48 -6.79
N ILE A 127 11.07 12.73 -8.09
CA ILE A 127 10.22 13.59 -8.91
C ILE A 127 8.78 13.06 -8.93
N PHE A 128 8.58 11.76 -9.17
CA PHE A 128 7.24 11.18 -9.19
C PHE A 128 6.53 11.29 -7.84
N LEU A 129 7.23 11.06 -6.73
CA LEU A 129 6.65 11.19 -5.40
C LEU A 129 6.15 12.61 -5.13
N ILE A 130 6.95 13.63 -5.47
CA ILE A 130 6.60 15.04 -5.32
C ILE A 130 5.44 15.40 -6.27
N ASP A 131 5.58 15.11 -7.57
CA ASP A 131 4.58 15.47 -8.59
C ASP A 131 3.20 14.85 -8.32
N ILE A 132 3.18 13.62 -7.82
CA ILE A 132 1.94 12.87 -7.61
C ILE A 132 1.33 13.21 -6.26
N PHE A 133 2.09 13.19 -5.16
CA PHE A 133 1.50 13.37 -3.82
C PHE A 133 1.43 14.82 -3.34
N GLY A 134 2.18 15.74 -3.97
CA GLY A 134 2.23 17.16 -3.58
C GLY A 134 3.40 17.46 -2.66
#